data_AF-A0A3D5AT04-F1
#
_entry.id   AF-A0A3D5AT04-F1
#
_cell.length_a   1.000
_cell.length_b   1.000
_cell.length_c   1.000
_cell.angle_alpha   90.00
_cell.angle_beta   90.00
_cell.angle_gamma   90.00
#
_symmetry.space_group_name_H-M   'P 1'
#
loop_
_entity.id
_entity.type
_entity.pdbx_description
1 polymer ?
#
loop_
_entity_poly.entity_id
_entity_poly.type
_entity_poly.pdbx_seq_one_letter_code
_entity_poly.pdbx_strand_id
1 'polypeptide(L)'
;YAQHLKDAGFHLLNQANNHGYDYGPKGYANTQKALEAVGLKHTGAKGQITLVDVQGIKVAVLGFSSYPRDNSLIDIAAAKAVVQKAAALATVVVIQVHWGAEGADQTHVKPGTEMFLGENRGDPIAFSHAVIDAGADLIIGHGPHTLRAMEVYKGRLIAYSLGNFAGGKGLKGEGNLGWGGVLKATVNSEGALVAGHFASTYYNTHPGVPMPDPQNRGLNLMRDLSKQDFPSSGARFSVSGEISTL
;
A
#
# COMPACT_ATOMS: atom_id res chain seq x y z
N TYR A 1 -18.50 -4.41 11.53
CA TYR A 1 -17.12 -4.67 11.09
C TYR A 1 -16.16 -3.55 11.51
N ALA A 2 -16.50 -2.27 11.33
CA ALA A 2 -15.59 -1.15 11.63
C ALA A 2 -15.05 -1.15 13.07
N GLN A 3 -15.89 -1.46 14.07
CA GLN A 3 -15.45 -1.60 15.47
C GLN A 3 -14.32 -2.64 15.62
N HIS A 4 -14.42 -3.80 14.96
CA HIS A 4 -13.35 -4.81 15.02
C HIS A 4 -12.03 -4.33 14.42
N LEU A 5 -12.07 -3.50 13.37
CA LEU A 5 -10.87 -2.89 12.81
C LEU A 5 -10.27 -1.87 13.80
N LYS A 6 -11.12 -1.10 14.48
CA LYS A 6 -10.67 -0.17 15.51
C LYS A 6 -10.02 -0.92 16.68
N ASP A 7 -10.65 -1.98 17.16
CA ASP A 7 -10.16 -2.82 18.26
C ASP A 7 -8.85 -3.54 17.90
N ALA A 8 -8.68 -3.89 16.62
CA ALA A 8 -7.43 -4.45 16.08
C ALA A 8 -6.29 -3.42 15.96
N GLY A 9 -6.52 -2.14 16.29
CA GLY A 9 -5.51 -1.09 16.31
C GLY A 9 -5.34 -0.32 15.00
N PHE A 10 -6.27 -0.45 14.05
CA PHE A 10 -6.27 0.41 12.87
C PHE A 10 -6.65 1.84 13.26
N HIS A 11 -6.04 2.81 12.57
CA HIS A 11 -6.30 4.24 12.76
C HIS A 11 -6.85 4.91 11.51
N LEU A 12 -6.46 4.42 10.33
CA LEU A 12 -6.86 4.95 9.02
C LEU A 12 -6.98 3.82 8.00
N LEU A 13 -8.01 3.86 7.15
CA LEU A 13 -8.21 2.90 6.05
C LEU A 13 -8.34 3.59 4.67
N ASN A 14 -7.75 2.98 3.64
CA ASN A 14 -7.90 3.44 2.25
C ASN A 14 -9.06 2.71 1.55
N GLN A 15 -9.89 3.46 0.84
CA GLN A 15 -10.98 2.93 0.00
C GLN A 15 -10.75 3.09 -1.50
N ALA A 16 -9.61 3.67 -1.93
CA ALA A 16 -9.22 3.73 -3.33
C ALA A 16 -8.76 2.34 -3.78
N ASN A 17 -9.66 1.62 -4.46
CA ASN A 17 -9.44 0.32 -5.08
C ASN A 17 -10.63 -0.04 -5.98
N ASN A 18 -10.50 -1.15 -6.70
CA ASN A 18 -11.52 -1.71 -7.59
C ASN A 18 -12.84 -2.06 -6.88
N HIS A 19 -12.79 -2.56 -5.65
CA HIS A 19 -13.96 -3.03 -4.89
C HIS A 19 -14.62 -1.98 -4.00
N GLY A 20 -14.01 -0.80 -3.85
CA GLY A 20 -14.53 0.26 -2.99
C GLY A 20 -15.90 0.78 -3.43
N TYR A 21 -16.34 0.45 -4.66
CA TYR A 21 -17.56 0.94 -5.26
C TYR A 21 -18.56 -0.15 -5.70
N ASP A 22 -18.38 -1.40 -5.25
CA ASP A 22 -19.21 -2.54 -5.67
C ASP A 22 -20.71 -2.32 -5.43
N TYR A 23 -21.05 -1.60 -4.35
CA TYR A 23 -22.43 -1.25 -3.98
C TYR A 23 -22.80 0.20 -4.35
N GLY A 24 -22.06 0.78 -5.30
CA GLY A 24 -22.25 2.13 -5.80
C GLY A 24 -22.05 3.24 -4.76
N PRO A 25 -22.53 4.46 -5.05
CA PRO A 25 -22.30 5.62 -4.18
C PRO A 25 -22.88 5.46 -2.77
N LYS A 26 -24.02 4.75 -2.64
CA LYS A 26 -24.65 4.48 -1.33
C LYS A 26 -23.80 3.55 -0.47
N GLY A 27 -23.26 2.48 -1.06
CA GLY A 27 -22.37 1.56 -0.35
C GLY A 27 -21.06 2.22 0.06
N TYR A 28 -20.44 3.00 -0.84
CA TYR A 28 -19.24 3.76 -0.53
C TYR A 28 -19.43 4.74 0.65
N ALA A 29 -20.50 5.54 0.61
CA ALA A 29 -20.84 6.44 1.70
C ALA A 29 -21.21 5.71 3.00
N ASN A 30 -21.82 4.52 2.90
CA ASN A 30 -22.12 3.70 4.08
C ASN A 30 -20.83 3.21 4.76
N THR A 31 -19.82 2.79 3.99
CA THR A 31 -18.50 2.42 4.53
C THR A 31 -17.85 3.60 5.24
N GLN A 32 -17.82 4.78 4.62
CA GLN A 32 -17.27 5.99 5.24
C GLN A 32 -17.94 6.30 6.59
N LYS A 33 -19.28 6.30 6.63
CA LYS A 33 -20.05 6.53 7.87
C LYS A 33 -19.76 5.48 8.94
N ALA A 34 -19.61 4.21 8.57
CA ALA A 34 -19.31 3.14 9.51
C ALA A 34 -17.92 3.31 10.15
N LEU A 35 -16.92 3.76 9.37
CA LEU A 35 -15.58 4.06 9.89
C LEU A 35 -15.59 5.30 10.80
N GLU A 36 -16.26 6.36 10.36
CA GLU A 36 -16.39 7.61 11.13
C GLU A 36 -17.10 7.39 12.47
N ALA A 37 -18.14 6.55 12.51
CA ALA A 37 -18.91 6.25 13.73
C ALA A 37 -18.06 5.63 14.85
N VAL A 38 -16.92 5.01 14.52
CA VAL A 38 -15.98 4.42 15.50
C VAL A 38 -14.65 5.19 15.59
N GLY A 39 -14.59 6.38 14.99
CA GLY A 39 -13.41 7.24 15.00
C GLY A 39 -12.24 6.72 14.16
N LEU A 40 -12.48 5.87 13.18
CA LEU A 40 -11.49 5.49 12.16
C LEU A 40 -11.44 6.58 11.09
N LYS A 41 -10.22 7.04 10.78
CA LYS A 41 -9.99 7.91 9.63
C LYS A 41 -10.08 7.08 8.35
N HIS A 42 -10.38 7.74 7.23
CA HIS A 42 -10.38 7.09 5.93
C HIS A 42 -9.88 8.03 4.85
N THR A 43 -9.37 7.45 3.76
CA THR A 43 -8.91 8.17 2.57
C THR A 43 -9.33 7.44 1.30
N GLY A 44 -9.10 8.06 0.14
CA GLY A 44 -9.21 7.43 -1.17
C GLY A 44 -10.23 8.03 -2.11
N ALA A 45 -11.06 9.00 -1.67
CA ALA A 45 -11.87 9.77 -2.61
C ALA A 45 -10.99 10.71 -3.46
N LYS A 46 -11.44 11.02 -4.68
CA LYS A 46 -10.77 11.98 -5.56
C LYS A 46 -10.57 13.34 -4.87
N GLY A 47 -9.33 13.84 -4.89
CA GLY A 47 -8.91 15.08 -4.26
C GLY A 47 -8.81 15.04 -2.73
N GLN A 48 -9.15 13.91 -2.09
CA GLN A 48 -9.10 13.79 -0.63
C GLN A 48 -7.65 13.73 -0.13
N ILE A 49 -7.31 14.61 0.80
CA ILE A 49 -6.08 14.61 1.57
C ILE A 49 -6.48 14.42 3.03
N THR A 50 -6.17 13.26 3.61
CA THR A 50 -6.54 12.97 4.98
C THR A 50 -5.38 13.32 5.90
N LEU A 51 -5.54 14.36 6.71
CA LEU A 51 -4.56 14.78 7.69
C LEU A 51 -4.78 14.04 9.01
N VAL A 52 -3.71 13.46 9.55
CA VAL A 52 -3.66 12.90 10.89
C VAL A 52 -2.54 13.56 11.69
N ASP A 53 -2.79 13.78 12.98
CA ASP A 53 -1.78 14.25 13.92
C ASP A 53 -1.21 13.05 14.67
N VAL A 54 0.11 12.90 14.63
CA VAL A 54 0.84 11.87 15.36
C VAL A 54 1.83 12.57 16.27
N GLN A 55 1.42 12.79 17.52
CA GLN A 55 2.24 13.45 18.54
C GLN A 55 2.75 14.84 18.08
N GLY A 56 1.88 15.62 17.44
CA GLY A 56 2.21 16.95 16.90
C GLY A 56 2.82 16.95 15.49
N ILE A 57 3.12 15.78 14.92
CA ILE A 57 3.56 15.64 13.53
C ILE A 57 2.34 15.48 12.64
N LYS A 58 2.14 16.41 11.70
CA LYS A 58 1.09 16.30 10.69
C LYS A 58 1.51 15.33 9.60
N VAL A 59 0.71 14.28 9.40
CA VAL A 59 0.88 13.30 8.33
C VAL A 59 -0.31 13.39 7.37
N ALA A 60 -0.03 13.57 6.08
CA ALA A 60 -1.04 13.49 5.03
C ALA A 60 -1.08 12.06 4.48
N VAL A 61 -2.29 11.50 4.35
CA VAL A 61 -2.49 10.18 3.74
C VAL A 61 -3.46 10.27 2.57
N LEU A 62 -3.01 9.81 1.40
CA LEU A 62 -3.75 9.87 0.15
C LEU A 62 -3.95 8.46 -0.41
N GLY A 63 -5.14 8.20 -0.94
CA GLY A 63 -5.46 6.96 -1.64
C GLY A 63 -5.51 7.16 -3.16
N PHE A 64 -4.96 6.21 -3.93
CA PHE A 64 -4.92 6.24 -5.39
C PHE A 64 -5.39 4.92 -6.01
N SER A 65 -5.99 5.01 -7.20
CA SER A 65 -6.34 3.86 -8.04
C SER A 65 -6.48 4.27 -9.51
N SER A 66 -6.80 3.31 -10.40
CA SER A 66 -7.07 3.57 -11.83
C SER A 66 -8.48 4.08 -12.09
N TYR A 67 -9.34 4.15 -11.06
CA TYR A 67 -10.75 4.45 -11.23
C TYR A 67 -11.05 5.96 -11.12
N PRO A 68 -11.96 6.52 -11.95
CA PRO A 68 -12.23 7.97 -12.01
C PRO A 68 -12.70 8.65 -10.70
N ARG A 69 -13.15 7.85 -9.73
CA ARG A 69 -13.67 8.25 -8.42
C ARG A 69 -12.60 8.49 -7.35
N ASP A 70 -11.37 8.06 -7.62
CA ASP A 70 -10.25 8.15 -6.69
C ASP A 70 -9.20 9.14 -7.22
N ASN A 71 -8.11 9.39 -6.48
CA ASN A 71 -6.95 10.05 -7.09
C ASN A 71 -6.35 9.10 -8.14
N SER A 72 -6.07 9.61 -9.33
CA SER A 72 -5.63 8.76 -10.44
C SER A 72 -4.16 8.37 -10.32
N LEU A 73 -3.83 7.09 -10.48
CA LEU A 73 -2.45 6.67 -10.73
C LEU A 73 -2.03 6.73 -12.20
N ILE A 74 -3.00 6.85 -13.12
CA ILE A 74 -2.76 6.85 -14.58
C ILE A 74 -2.42 8.27 -15.04
N ASP A 75 -3.15 9.26 -14.54
CA ASP A 75 -2.83 10.67 -14.78
C ASP A 75 -1.75 11.13 -13.79
N ILE A 76 -0.49 10.87 -14.15
CA ILE A 76 0.68 11.22 -13.33
C ILE A 76 0.73 12.73 -13.05
N ALA A 77 0.33 13.59 -13.99
CA ALA A 77 0.34 15.03 -13.77
C ALA A 77 -0.66 15.44 -12.68
N ALA A 78 -1.89 14.92 -12.73
CA ALA A 78 -2.88 15.12 -11.68
C ALA A 78 -2.44 14.51 -10.34
N ALA A 79 -1.80 13.34 -10.36
CA ALA A 79 -1.26 12.70 -9.17
C ALA A 79 -0.22 13.58 -8.47
N LYS A 80 0.75 14.09 -9.23
CA LYS A 80 1.77 15.01 -8.70
C LYS A 80 1.12 16.26 -8.10
N ALA A 81 0.13 16.83 -8.77
CA ALA A 81 -0.53 18.05 -8.30
C ALA A 81 -1.24 17.86 -6.94
N VAL A 82 -1.88 16.72 -6.68
CA VAL A 82 -2.51 16.47 -5.36
C VAL A 82 -1.47 16.16 -4.29
N VAL A 83 -0.37 15.48 -4.64
CA VAL A 83 0.74 15.20 -3.71
C VAL A 83 1.46 16.48 -3.31
N GLN A 84 1.72 17.40 -4.24
CA GLN A 84 2.30 18.72 -3.93
C GLN A 84 1.41 19.52 -2.97
N LYS A 85 0.08 19.46 -3.13
CA LYS A 85 -0.84 20.08 -2.18
C LYS A 85 -0.74 19.43 -0.80
N ALA A 86 -0.62 18.11 -0.73
CA ALA A 86 -0.46 17.41 0.54
C ALA A 86 0.87 17.75 1.24
N ALA A 87 1.97 17.82 0.49
CA ALA A 87 3.28 18.21 0.99
C ALA A 87 3.31 19.64 1.56
N ALA A 88 2.45 20.54 1.06
CA ALA A 88 2.29 21.88 1.63
C ALA A 88 1.48 21.90 2.95
N LEU A 89 0.78 20.82 3.30
CA LEU A 89 -0.13 20.73 4.45
C LEU A 89 0.41 19.87 5.60
N ALA A 90 1.41 19.04 5.34
CA ALA A 90 1.91 18.02 6.26
C ALA A 90 3.43 17.91 6.22
N THR A 91 4.02 17.40 7.31
CA THR A 91 5.46 17.12 7.42
C THR A 91 5.83 15.83 6.71
N VAL A 92 4.92 14.84 6.71
CA VAL A 92 5.12 13.55 6.05
C VAL A 92 3.92 13.24 5.17
N VAL A 93 4.16 12.76 3.95
CA VAL A 93 3.14 12.37 2.98
C VAL A 93 3.21 10.88 2.69
N VAL A 94 2.14 10.16 3.03
CA VAL A 94 1.98 8.72 2.80
C VAL A 94 0.98 8.47 1.68
N ILE A 95 1.37 7.64 0.73
CA ILE A 95 0.54 7.19 -0.38
C ILE A 95 0.11 5.75 -0.13
N GLN A 96 -1.19 5.49 -0.23
CA GLN A 96 -1.74 4.14 -0.39
C GLN A 96 -2.31 4.03 -1.79
N VAL A 97 -2.02 2.93 -2.49
CA VAL A 97 -2.33 2.85 -3.91
C VAL A 97 -2.67 1.44 -4.33
N HIS A 98 -3.76 1.34 -5.09
CA HIS A 98 -4.22 0.11 -5.70
C HIS A 98 -3.84 0.07 -7.18
N TRP A 99 -3.01 -0.88 -7.57
CA TRP A 99 -2.44 -0.96 -8.92
C TRP A 99 -2.17 -2.39 -9.36
N GLY A 100 -1.60 -2.51 -10.56
CA GLY A 100 -1.00 -3.72 -11.06
C GLY A 100 -2.00 -4.81 -11.43
N ALA A 101 -1.50 -5.78 -12.19
CA ALA A 101 -2.22 -7.01 -12.49
C ALA A 101 -2.30 -7.92 -11.26
N GLU A 102 -3.39 -8.69 -11.18
CA GLU A 102 -3.70 -9.53 -10.03
C GLU A 102 -3.42 -11.00 -10.34
N GLY A 103 -2.82 -11.71 -9.39
CA GLY A 103 -2.60 -13.15 -9.54
C GLY A 103 -1.33 -13.66 -8.89
N ALA A 104 -1.26 -14.98 -8.72
CA ALA A 104 -0.15 -15.67 -8.09
C ALA A 104 1.17 -15.52 -8.88
N ASP A 105 1.07 -15.28 -10.18
CA ASP A 105 2.18 -15.07 -11.10
C ASP A 105 2.57 -13.58 -11.26
N GLN A 106 1.78 -12.67 -10.68
CA GLN A 106 1.98 -11.22 -10.77
C GLN A 106 2.86 -10.68 -9.62
N THR A 107 3.99 -11.34 -9.34
CA THR A 107 4.90 -10.99 -8.22
C THR A 107 5.97 -9.97 -8.59
N HIS A 108 6.44 -9.99 -9.83
CA HIS A 108 7.52 -9.12 -10.28
C HIS A 108 7.01 -7.72 -10.62
N VAL A 109 7.78 -6.70 -10.22
CA VAL A 109 7.57 -5.31 -10.63
C VAL A 109 8.47 -5.01 -11.81
N LYS A 110 7.91 -4.53 -12.92
CA LYS A 110 8.64 -4.21 -14.15
C LYS A 110 8.24 -2.82 -14.64
N PRO A 111 9.13 -2.08 -15.32
CA PRO A 111 8.74 -0.83 -15.98
C PRO A 111 7.62 -1.06 -17.00
N GLY A 112 6.70 -0.11 -17.10
CA GLY A 112 5.62 -0.12 -18.06
C GLY A 112 4.24 -0.26 -17.43
N THR A 113 3.22 0.00 -18.26
CA THR A 113 1.82 -0.12 -17.86
C THR A 113 1.42 -1.59 -17.70
N GLU A 114 0.88 -1.93 -16.54
CA GLU A 114 0.25 -3.22 -16.30
C GLU A 114 -1.22 -3.19 -16.72
N MET A 115 -1.68 -4.27 -17.35
CA MET A 115 -3.06 -4.48 -17.76
C MET A 115 -3.65 -5.68 -17.02
N PHE A 116 -4.92 -5.62 -16.64
CA PHE A 116 -5.62 -6.77 -16.06
C PHE A 116 -7.07 -6.80 -16.51
N LEU A 117 -7.51 -7.91 -17.08
CA LEU A 117 -8.87 -8.08 -17.63
C LEU A 117 -9.31 -6.92 -18.56
N GLY A 118 -8.37 -6.37 -19.34
CA GLY A 118 -8.61 -5.25 -20.25
C GLY A 118 -8.54 -3.85 -19.62
N GLU A 119 -8.34 -3.76 -18.31
CA GLU A 119 -8.20 -2.49 -17.59
C GLU A 119 -6.75 -2.05 -17.50
N ASN A 120 -6.51 -0.74 -17.66
CA ASN A 120 -5.23 -0.13 -17.36
C ASN A 120 -5.07 -0.04 -15.83
N ARG A 121 -4.08 -0.75 -15.30
CA ARG A 121 -3.77 -0.86 -13.87
C ARG A 121 -2.60 -0.01 -13.43
N GLY A 122 -2.18 0.92 -14.30
CA GLY A 122 -1.10 1.87 -14.10
C GLY A 122 0.30 1.29 -14.31
N ASP A 123 1.29 2.17 -14.25
CA ASP A 123 2.71 1.83 -14.20
C ASP A 123 3.20 2.09 -12.76
N PRO A 124 3.39 1.04 -11.93
CA PRO A 124 3.74 1.21 -10.53
C PRO A 124 5.06 1.98 -10.32
N ILE A 125 6.07 1.75 -11.18
CA ILE A 125 7.39 2.40 -11.04
C ILE A 125 7.28 3.87 -11.41
N ALA A 126 6.73 4.16 -12.60
CA ALA A 126 6.62 5.54 -13.09
C ALA A 126 5.75 6.41 -12.17
N PHE A 127 4.63 5.86 -11.69
CA PHE A 127 3.80 6.56 -10.71
C PHE A 127 4.57 6.81 -9.40
N SER A 128 5.20 5.77 -8.84
CA SER A 128 5.87 5.85 -7.53
C SER A 128 6.99 6.88 -7.52
N HIS A 129 7.87 6.84 -8.54
CA HIS A 129 8.97 7.81 -8.65
C HIS A 129 8.43 9.22 -8.87
N ALA A 130 7.40 9.39 -9.70
CA ALA A 130 6.83 10.70 -9.98
C ALA A 130 6.18 11.35 -8.76
N VAL A 131 5.49 10.58 -7.90
CA VAL A 131 4.88 11.13 -6.68
C VAL A 131 5.89 11.34 -5.57
N ILE A 132 6.94 10.52 -5.45
CA ILE A 132 8.07 10.84 -4.56
C ILE A 132 8.73 12.16 -4.97
N ASP A 133 8.97 12.35 -6.27
CA ASP A 133 9.51 13.60 -6.81
C ASP A 133 8.59 14.80 -6.60
N ALA A 134 7.30 14.57 -6.33
CA ALA A 134 6.31 15.58 -6.01
C ALA A 134 6.14 15.84 -4.51
N GLY A 135 6.82 15.07 -3.64
CA GLY A 135 6.80 15.24 -2.18
C GLY A 135 6.14 14.10 -1.40
N ALA A 136 6.00 12.90 -1.98
CA ALA A 136 5.65 11.70 -1.21
C ALA A 136 6.87 11.10 -0.50
N ASP A 137 6.66 10.57 0.71
CA ASP A 137 7.74 10.07 1.58
C ASP A 137 7.67 8.54 1.81
N LEU A 138 6.47 7.97 1.69
CA LEU A 138 6.23 6.54 1.82
C LEU A 138 5.10 6.10 0.89
N ILE A 139 5.31 5.03 0.13
CA ILE A 139 4.30 4.47 -0.76
C ILE A 139 4.01 3.02 -0.38
N ILE A 140 2.74 2.71 -0.13
CA ILE A 140 2.25 1.37 0.21
C ILE A 140 1.26 0.91 -0.86
N GLY A 141 1.72 -0.02 -1.68
CA GLY A 141 0.93 -0.64 -2.74
C GLY A 141 0.10 -1.83 -2.27
N HIS A 142 -1.00 -2.06 -2.99
CA HIS A 142 -1.80 -3.28 -2.93
C HIS A 142 -2.52 -3.49 -4.27
N GLY A 143 -3.27 -4.58 -4.39
CA GLY A 143 -4.00 -4.94 -5.61
C GLY A 143 -3.56 -6.24 -6.26
N PRO A 144 -2.26 -6.53 -6.43
CA PRO A 144 -1.80 -7.76 -7.05
C PRO A 144 -2.21 -9.06 -6.33
N HIS A 145 -2.71 -8.96 -5.10
CA HIS A 145 -3.07 -10.08 -4.22
C HIS A 145 -1.91 -11.05 -3.89
N THR A 146 -0.68 -10.59 -4.11
CA THR A 146 0.57 -11.28 -3.75
C THR A 146 1.60 -10.26 -3.27
N LEU A 147 2.62 -10.70 -2.55
CA LEU A 147 3.76 -9.85 -2.17
C LEU A 147 4.56 -9.45 -3.42
N ARG A 148 5.00 -8.19 -3.47
CA ARG A 148 5.93 -7.68 -4.49
C ARG A 148 7.15 -7.04 -3.85
N ALA A 149 8.15 -6.69 -4.66
CA ALA A 149 9.39 -6.06 -4.22
C ALA A 149 9.18 -4.78 -3.36
N MET A 150 10.19 -4.44 -2.56
CA MET A 150 10.35 -3.12 -1.98
C MET A 150 11.56 -2.41 -2.59
N GLU A 151 11.43 -1.11 -2.80
CA GLU A 151 12.47 -0.23 -3.33
C GLU A 151 12.70 0.94 -2.37
N VAL A 152 13.93 1.41 -2.27
CA VAL A 152 14.29 2.69 -1.65
C VAL A 152 14.70 3.65 -2.76
N TYR A 153 13.78 4.56 -3.12
CA TYR A 153 14.01 5.54 -4.18
C TYR A 153 14.27 6.92 -3.54
N LYS A 154 15.45 7.50 -3.80
CA LYS A 154 15.90 8.77 -3.17
C LYS A 154 15.82 8.78 -1.64
N GLY A 155 15.94 7.61 -0.99
CA GLY A 155 15.82 7.47 0.46
C GLY A 155 14.38 7.28 0.97
N ARG A 156 13.39 7.15 0.09
CA ARG A 156 11.96 6.98 0.40
C ARG A 156 11.56 5.54 0.09
N LEU A 157 10.82 4.92 0.99
CA LEU A 157 10.43 3.52 0.84
C LEU A 157 9.19 3.38 -0.05
N ILE A 158 9.26 2.45 -0.99
CA ILE A 158 8.16 2.00 -1.83
C ILE A 158 7.96 0.52 -1.56
N ALA A 159 6.80 0.13 -1.03
CA ALA A 159 6.39 -1.27 -0.95
C ALA A 159 5.41 -1.55 -2.09
N TYR A 160 5.85 -2.29 -3.13
CA TYR A 160 5.02 -2.44 -4.32
C TYR A 160 3.78 -3.32 -4.11
N SER A 161 3.79 -4.19 -3.10
CA SER A 161 2.59 -4.87 -2.58
C SER A 161 2.93 -5.56 -1.26
N LEU A 162 2.08 -5.39 -0.24
CA LEU A 162 2.18 -6.12 1.03
C LEU A 162 1.39 -7.45 1.05
N GLY A 163 0.86 -7.86 -0.10
CA GLY A 163 0.03 -9.07 -0.21
C GLY A 163 -1.29 -8.94 0.54
N ASN A 164 -1.93 -10.08 0.80
CA ASN A 164 -3.19 -10.12 1.52
C ASN A 164 -2.94 -10.31 3.02
N PHE A 165 -3.45 -9.40 3.86
CA PHE A 165 -3.32 -9.53 5.31
C PHE A 165 -4.35 -10.50 5.89
N ALA A 166 -5.62 -10.34 5.54
CA ALA A 166 -6.71 -11.21 5.96
C ALA A 166 -7.50 -11.70 4.74
N GLY A 167 -8.06 -12.90 4.86
CA GLY A 167 -8.89 -13.54 3.85
C GLY A 167 -10.39 -13.32 4.07
N GLY A 168 -11.19 -13.88 3.16
CA GLY A 168 -12.64 -13.81 3.18
C GLY A 168 -13.23 -14.44 1.94
N LYS A 169 -14.56 -14.40 1.81
CA LYS A 169 -15.23 -14.94 0.63
C LYS A 169 -14.73 -14.21 -0.63
N GLY A 170 -14.14 -14.96 -1.57
CA GLY A 170 -13.60 -14.43 -2.82
C GLY A 170 -12.06 -14.31 -2.85
N LEU A 171 -11.38 -14.39 -1.70
CA LEU A 171 -9.91 -14.42 -1.64
C LEU A 171 -9.39 -15.84 -1.47
N LYS A 172 -8.34 -16.16 -2.24
CA LYS A 172 -7.58 -17.40 -2.15
C LYS A 172 -6.45 -17.25 -1.12
N GLY A 173 -6.16 -18.30 -0.38
CA GLY A 173 -5.09 -18.39 0.61
C GLY A 173 -4.05 -19.47 0.27
N GLU A 174 -4.11 -20.04 -0.92
CA GLU A 174 -3.18 -21.08 -1.36
C GLU A 174 -1.88 -20.47 -1.89
N GLY A 175 -0.75 -21.05 -1.51
CA GLY A 175 0.56 -20.59 -1.97
C GLY A 175 0.84 -19.13 -1.60
N ASN A 176 1.47 -18.39 -2.51
CA ASN A 176 1.84 -16.99 -2.28
C ASN A 176 0.65 -16.02 -2.21
N LEU A 177 -0.56 -16.43 -2.63
CA LEU A 177 -1.79 -15.64 -2.47
C LEU A 177 -2.24 -15.54 -1.00
N GLY A 178 -1.84 -16.52 -0.19
CA GLY A 178 -2.06 -16.51 1.25
C GLY A 178 -0.95 -15.84 2.05
N TRP A 179 0.10 -15.32 1.40
CA TRP A 179 1.21 -14.64 2.08
C TRP A 179 1.01 -13.13 2.04
N GLY A 180 1.36 -12.48 3.15
CA GLY A 180 1.33 -11.03 3.28
C GLY A 180 2.33 -10.57 4.32
N GLY A 181 2.18 -9.34 4.80
CA GLY A 181 2.92 -8.93 5.98
C GLY A 181 2.56 -7.57 6.53
N VAL A 182 3.12 -7.30 7.71
CA VAL A 182 3.02 -6.02 8.41
C VAL A 182 4.34 -5.29 8.24
N LEU A 183 4.30 -4.13 7.58
CA LEU A 183 5.43 -3.22 7.48
C LEU A 183 5.39 -2.22 8.63
N LYS A 184 6.48 -2.16 9.39
CA LYS A 184 6.79 -1.04 10.27
C LYS A 184 7.89 -0.22 9.63
N ALA A 185 7.65 1.06 9.38
CA ALA A 185 8.64 1.99 8.83
C ALA A 185 8.78 3.21 9.76
N THR A 186 10.01 3.59 10.01
CA THR A 186 10.38 4.83 10.71
C THR A 186 10.92 5.79 9.68
N VAL A 187 10.27 6.94 9.52
CA VAL A 187 10.70 8.03 8.64
C VAL A 187 11.06 9.26 9.48
N ASN A 188 12.05 10.03 9.06
CA ASN A 188 12.39 11.31 9.70
C ASN A 188 11.51 12.46 9.17
N SER A 189 11.73 13.68 9.67
CA SER A 189 11.00 14.89 9.26
C SER A 189 11.22 15.29 7.79
N GLU A 190 12.28 14.77 7.15
CA GLU A 190 12.58 14.97 5.73
C GLU A 190 12.05 13.82 4.86
N GLY A 191 11.27 12.92 5.44
CA GLY A 191 10.66 11.78 4.73
C GLY A 191 11.60 10.63 4.39
N ALA A 192 12.84 10.67 4.85
CA ALA A 192 13.81 9.60 4.62
C ALA A 192 13.56 8.41 5.54
N LEU A 193 13.68 7.19 5.02
CA LEU A 193 13.62 5.95 5.79
C LEU A 193 14.83 5.87 6.73
N VAL A 194 14.58 5.76 8.03
CA VAL A 194 15.59 5.61 9.08
C VAL A 194 15.72 4.14 9.51
N ALA A 195 14.59 3.46 9.62
CA ALA A 195 14.54 2.04 9.97
C ALA A 195 13.27 1.41 9.40
N GLY A 196 13.32 0.13 9.07
CA GLY A 196 12.13 -0.62 8.71
C GLY A 196 12.18 -2.04 9.23
N HIS A 197 11.01 -2.67 9.35
CA HIS A 197 10.87 -4.08 9.66
C HIS A 197 9.66 -4.64 8.93
N PHE A 198 9.83 -5.75 8.23
CA PHE A 198 8.74 -6.50 7.61
C PHE A 198 8.50 -7.81 8.37
N ALA A 199 7.33 -7.93 8.98
CA ALA A 199 6.88 -9.16 9.61
C ALA A 199 6.01 -9.96 8.64
N SER A 200 6.48 -11.14 8.25
CA SER A 200 5.75 -12.05 7.35
C SER A 200 4.49 -12.59 8.04
N THR A 201 3.37 -12.59 7.33
CA THR A 201 2.11 -13.18 7.77
C THR A 201 1.57 -14.13 6.71
N TYR A 202 0.69 -15.03 7.13
CA TYR A 202 -0.10 -15.84 6.20
C TYR A 202 -1.54 -16.06 6.68
N TYR A 203 -2.45 -16.41 5.78
CA TYR A 203 -3.73 -17.01 6.11
C TYR A 203 -4.07 -18.15 5.15
N ASN A 204 -4.96 -19.05 5.59
CA ASN A 204 -5.58 -20.05 4.72
C ASN A 204 -6.99 -19.59 4.32
N THR A 205 -7.44 -19.93 3.11
CA THR A 205 -8.74 -19.51 2.51
C THR A 205 -9.88 -19.50 3.52
N HIS A 206 -10.00 -20.56 4.34
CA HIS A 206 -10.85 -20.61 5.52
C HIS A 206 -9.98 -21.00 6.74
N PRO A 207 -10.02 -20.24 7.85
CA PRO A 207 -10.97 -19.17 8.18
C PRO A 207 -10.59 -17.77 7.66
N GLY A 208 -9.49 -17.59 6.92
CA GLY A 208 -9.05 -16.27 6.44
C GLY A 208 -8.42 -15.39 7.54
N VAL A 209 -8.07 -15.98 8.68
CA VAL A 209 -7.49 -15.25 9.81
C VAL A 209 -5.98 -15.06 9.60
N PRO A 210 -5.43 -13.84 9.71
CA PRO A 210 -4.00 -13.60 9.68
C PRO A 210 -3.28 -14.33 10.81
N MET A 211 -2.18 -14.99 10.47
CA MET A 211 -1.28 -15.65 11.42
C MET A 211 0.17 -15.21 11.16
N PRO A 212 1.02 -15.18 12.19
CA PRO A 212 2.47 -15.06 11.99
C PRO A 212 2.97 -16.17 11.07
N ASP A 213 3.91 -15.87 10.18
CA ASP A 213 4.52 -16.86 9.29
C ASP A 213 5.87 -17.34 9.85
N PRO A 214 5.92 -18.42 10.66
CA PRO A 214 7.15 -18.87 11.32
C PRO A 214 8.23 -19.35 10.34
N GLN A 215 7.85 -19.63 9.08
CA GLN A 215 8.76 -20.06 8.03
C GLN A 215 9.33 -18.89 7.23
N ASN A 216 8.88 -17.65 7.49
CA ASN A 216 9.30 -16.45 6.77
C ASN A 216 9.21 -16.59 5.23
N ARG A 217 8.21 -17.33 4.73
CA ARG A 217 7.97 -17.56 3.30
C ARG A 217 7.76 -16.23 2.57
N GLY A 218 6.90 -15.37 3.11
CA GLY A 218 6.64 -14.04 2.56
C GLY A 218 7.86 -13.12 2.61
N LEU A 219 8.58 -13.11 3.73
CA LEU A 219 9.83 -12.33 3.89
C LEU A 219 10.90 -12.78 2.88
N ASN A 220 11.10 -14.09 2.71
CA ASN A 220 12.08 -14.61 1.76
C ASN A 220 11.71 -14.25 0.32
N LEU A 221 10.43 -14.41 -0.06
CA LEU A 221 9.94 -13.99 -1.37
C LEU A 221 10.19 -12.49 -1.61
N MET A 222 9.82 -11.63 -0.66
CA MET A 222 10.01 -10.19 -0.80
C MET A 222 11.49 -9.80 -0.87
N ARG A 223 12.36 -10.44 -0.09
CA ARG A 223 13.82 -10.24 -0.14
C ARG A 223 14.37 -10.57 -1.54
N ASP A 224 13.93 -11.67 -2.12
CA ASP A 224 14.40 -12.13 -3.43
C ASP A 224 13.87 -11.24 -4.55
N LEU A 225 12.58 -10.90 -4.54
CA LEU A 225 11.99 -9.97 -5.52
C LEU A 225 12.65 -8.59 -5.47
N SER A 226 12.89 -8.06 -4.26
CA SER A 226 13.56 -6.75 -4.12
C SER A 226 14.96 -6.74 -4.72
N LYS A 227 15.71 -7.84 -4.63
CA LYS A 227 17.03 -7.98 -5.27
C LYS A 227 16.94 -8.14 -6.78
N GLN A 228 15.96 -8.88 -7.27
CA GLN A 228 15.81 -9.20 -8.69
C GLN A 228 15.23 -8.03 -9.49
N ASP A 229 14.17 -7.43 -8.99
CA ASP A 229 13.44 -6.36 -9.68
C ASP A 229 14.19 -5.03 -9.59
N PHE A 230 14.89 -4.80 -8.46
CA PHE A 230 15.65 -3.57 -8.20
C PHE A 230 17.07 -3.89 -7.70
N PRO A 231 18.00 -4.29 -8.58
CA PRO A 231 19.35 -4.67 -8.17
C PRO A 231 20.11 -3.57 -7.40
N SER A 232 19.91 -2.30 -7.79
CA SER A 232 20.60 -1.15 -7.21
C SER A 232 19.81 -0.39 -6.14
N SER A 233 18.47 -0.37 -6.22
CA SER A 233 17.60 0.40 -5.32
C SER A 233 16.69 -0.47 -4.44
N GLY A 234 16.71 -1.79 -4.62
CA GLY A 234 15.85 -2.71 -3.88
C GLY A 234 16.22 -2.78 -2.41
N ALA A 235 15.20 -2.72 -1.55
CA ALA A 235 15.39 -2.78 -0.11
C ALA A 235 16.12 -4.08 0.29
N ARG A 236 16.99 -3.99 1.29
CA ARG A 236 17.72 -5.15 1.81
C ARG A 236 17.13 -5.56 3.14
N PHE A 237 17.02 -6.87 3.35
CA PHE A 237 16.37 -7.45 4.51
C PHE A 237 17.35 -8.34 5.26
N SER A 238 17.46 -8.13 6.57
CA SER A 238 18.10 -9.10 7.47
C SER A 238 17.28 -10.40 7.51
N VAL A 239 17.84 -11.44 8.13
CA VAL A 239 17.12 -12.71 8.34
C VAL A 239 15.87 -12.56 9.21
N SER A 240 15.86 -11.57 10.12
CA SER A 240 14.73 -11.27 11.01
C SER A 240 13.71 -10.30 10.40
N GLY A 241 13.99 -9.73 9.22
CA GLY A 241 13.06 -8.84 8.51
C GLY A 241 13.34 -7.35 8.70
N GLU A 242 14.45 -6.98 9.36
CA GLU A 242 14.91 -5.58 9.41
C GLU A 242 15.28 -5.09 8.02
N ILE A 243 14.83 -3.89 7.68
CA ILE A 243 15.07 -3.26 6.38
C ILE A 243 16.22 -2.27 6.53
N SER A 244 17.27 -2.44 5.74
CA SER A 244 18.37 -1.48 5.65
C SER A 244 18.34 -0.75 4.31
N THR A 245 18.71 0.54 4.34
CA THR A 245 19.09 1.29 3.15
C THR A 245 20.49 0.84 2.73
N LEU A 246 20.72 0.71 1.42
CA LEU A 246 22.06 0.49 0.86
C LEU A 246 22.96 1.70 1.06
#